data_AF-A0A7V0YVR6-F1
#
_entry.id   AF-A0A7V0YVR6-F1
#
_cell.length_a   1.000
_cell.length_b   1.000
_cell.length_c   1.000
_cell.angle_alpha   90.00
_cell.angle_beta   90.00
_cell.angle_gamma   90.00
#
_symmetry.space_group_name_H-M   'P 1'
#
loop_
_entity.id
_entity.type
_entity.pdbx_description
1 polymer ?
#
loop_
_entity_poly.entity_id
_entity_poly.type
_entity_poly.pdbx_seq_one_letter_code
_entity_poly.pdbx_strand_id
1 'polypeptide(L)' 'DISARFPDSITDVQKAIKTTIEKYEPRLKNVQVEHIGEGTDIQTLKFKITAQLADRKARESVYFETVVDPTGEVQLNG' A
#
# COMPACT_ATOMS: atom_id res chain seq x y z
N ASP A 1 -23.42 1.56 -14.04
CA ASP A 1 -22.13 2.12 -14.48
C ASP A 1 -21.12 1.92 -13.37
N ILE A 2 -20.17 1.02 -13.61
CA ILE A 2 -19.17 0.55 -12.62
C ILE A 2 -17.89 1.39 -12.74
N SER A 3 -17.70 2.07 -13.88
CA SER A 3 -16.49 2.82 -14.23
C SER A 3 -16.24 4.03 -13.33
N ALA A 4 -17.30 4.66 -12.81
CA ALA A 4 -17.22 5.83 -11.94
C ALA A 4 -16.90 5.52 -10.46
N ARG A 5 -16.95 4.25 -10.03
CA ARG A 5 -16.68 3.84 -8.62
C ARG A 5 -15.24 3.36 -8.37
N PHE A 6 -14.48 3.12 -9.44
CA PHE A 6 -13.09 2.66 -9.33
C PHE A 6 -12.16 3.67 -8.63
N PRO A 7 -12.27 5.00 -8.82
CA PRO A 7 -11.41 5.95 -8.12
C PRO A 7 -11.66 6.00 -6.61
N ASP A 8 -12.94 5.94 -6.20
CA ASP A 8 -13.34 5.97 -4.79
C ASP A 8 -12.83 4.73 -4.04
N SER A 9 -12.93 3.57 -4.70
CA SER A 9 -12.49 2.28 -4.14
C SER A 9 -10.97 2.23 -3.89
N ILE A 10 -10.16 2.87 -4.74
CA ILE A 10 -8.70 2.94 -4.55
C ILE A 10 -8.37 3.75 -3.30
N THR A 11 -9.03 4.90 -3.12
CA THR A 11 -8.81 5.77 -1.96
C THR A 11 -9.17 5.05 -0.66
N ASP A 12 -10.27 4.27 -0.66
CA ASP A 12 -10.69 3.50 0.50
C ASP A 12 -9.71 2.38 0.85
N VAL A 13 -9.15 1.70 -0.16
CA VAL A 13 -8.10 0.68 0.04
C VAL A 13 -6.83 1.32 0.61
N GLN A 14 -6.38 2.47 0.09
CA GLN A 14 -5.21 3.18 0.63
C GLN A 14 -5.38 3.52 2.11
N LYS A 15 -6.56 4.04 2.48
CA LYS A 15 -6.90 4.36 3.87
C LYS A 15 -6.91 3.10 4.74
N ALA A 16 -7.56 2.03 4.28
CA ALA A 16 -7.65 0.77 5.02
C ALA A 16 -6.26 0.17 5.29
N ILE A 17 -5.38 0.13 4.29
CA ILE A 17 -3.99 -0.32 4.44
C ILE A 17 -3.26 0.55 5.46
N LYS A 18 -3.30 1.88 5.29
CA LYS A 18 -2.61 2.82 6.19
C LYS A 18 -3.07 2.66 7.64
N THR A 19 -4.38 2.70 7.89
CA THR A 19 -4.95 2.58 9.24
C THR A 19 -4.63 1.23 9.88
N THR A 20 -4.59 0.16 9.09
CA THR A 20 -4.23 -1.18 9.58
C THR A 20 -2.76 -1.20 10.03
N ILE A 21 -1.84 -0.69 9.22
CA ILE A 21 -0.42 -0.64 9.57
C ILE A 21 -0.21 0.24 10.81
N GLU A 22 -0.79 1.44 10.85
CA GLU A 22 -0.66 2.34 12.01
C GLU A 22 -1.22 1.73 13.29
N LYS A 23 -2.27 0.90 13.19
CA LYS A 23 -2.90 0.24 14.35
C LYS A 23 -2.12 -0.97 14.86
N TYR A 24 -1.55 -1.78 13.97
CA TYR A 24 -0.98 -3.09 14.32
C TYR A 24 0.56 -3.13 14.28
N GLU A 25 1.23 -2.16 13.67
CA GLU A 25 2.70 -2.09 13.56
C GLU A 25 3.27 -0.83 14.23
N PRO A 26 3.27 -0.75 15.58
CA PRO A 26 3.71 0.45 16.32
C PRO A 26 5.20 0.80 16.14
N ARG A 27 6.00 -0.17 15.65
CA ARG A 27 7.40 0.04 15.27
C ARG A 27 7.57 0.81 13.96
N LEU A 28 6.50 0.98 13.17
CA LEU A 28 6.49 1.76 11.94
C LEU A 28 5.87 3.14 12.21
N LYS A 29 6.49 4.17 11.64
CA LYS A 29 6.04 5.57 11.68
C LYS A 29 6.08 6.15 10.28
N ASN A 30 5.38 7.27 10.08
CA ASN A 30 5.34 7.98 8.81
C ASN A 30 4.91 7.08 7.63
N VAL A 31 3.88 6.25 7.85
CA VAL A 31 3.35 5.33 6.85
C VAL A 31 2.69 6.11 5.71
N GLN A 32 3.14 5.87 4.48
CA GLN A 32 2.53 6.39 3.25
C GLN A 32 2.13 5.21 2.36
N VAL A 33 0.96 5.34 1.72
CA VAL A 33 0.42 4.33 0.81
C VAL A 33 0.06 5.04 -0.47
N GLU A 34 0.74 4.69 -1.56
CA GLU A 34 0.58 5.29 -2.88
C GLU A 34 0.07 4.23 -3.86
N HIS A 35 -1.00 4.55 -4.59
CA HIS A 35 -1.39 3.72 -5.73
C HIS A 35 -0.47 4.03 -6.91
N ILE A 36 0.36 3.06 -7.30
CA ILE A 36 1.21 3.18 -8.50
C ILE A 36 0.40 2.61 -9.66
N GLY A 37 -0.50 3.44 -10.19
CA GLY A 37 -1.06 3.17 -11.51
C GLY A 37 0.04 3.38 -12.54
N GLU A 38 0.35 2.38 -13.35
CA GLU A 38 0.65 2.51 -14.79
C GLU A 38 1.29 1.23 -15.36
N GLY A 39 0.68 0.74 -16.44
CA GLY A 39 1.07 -0.42 -17.21
C GLY A 39 -0.13 -0.94 -18.00
N THR A 40 0.10 -1.58 -19.14
CA THR A 40 -0.89 -2.14 -20.09
C THR A 40 -1.93 -3.09 -19.48
N ASP A 41 -1.82 -3.45 -18.20
CA ASP A 41 -2.77 -4.25 -17.44
C ASP A 41 -3.67 -3.39 -16.55
N ILE A 42 -4.87 -3.11 -17.08
CA ILE A 42 -5.95 -2.35 -16.42
C ILE A 42 -6.53 -3.11 -15.20
N GLN A 43 -6.17 -4.38 -15.01
CA GLN A 43 -6.81 -5.28 -14.04
C GLN A 43 -6.04 -5.49 -12.72
N THR A 44 -4.86 -4.89 -12.56
CA THR A 44 -4.00 -5.13 -11.38
C THR A 44 -3.84 -3.85 -10.58
N LEU A 45 -4.20 -3.87 -9.28
CA LEU A 45 -3.95 -2.76 -8.37
C LEU A 45 -2.58 -2.91 -7.73
N LYS A 46 -1.75 -1.87 -7.84
CA LYS A 46 -0.41 -1.84 -7.26
C LYS A 46 -0.32 -0.73 -6.23
N PHE A 47 0.09 -1.10 -5.02
CA PHE A 47 0.31 -0.14 -3.94
C PHE A 47 1.76 -0.19 -3.50
N LYS A 48 2.34 1.00 -3.38
CA LYS A 48 3.63 1.23 -2.75
C LYS A 48 3.41 1.68 -1.34
N ILE A 49 4.06 1.00 -0.40
CA ILE A 49 3.98 1.32 1.03
C ILE A 49 5.38 1.69 1.50
N THR A 50 5.51 2.90 2.05
CA THR A 50 6.76 3.39 2.63
C THR A 50 6.55 3.70 4.11
N ALA A 51 7.51 3.33 4.95
CA ALA A 51 7.46 3.62 6.38
C ALA A 51 8.88 3.74 6.97
N GLN A 52 8.97 4.32 8.17
CA GLN A 52 10.21 4.49 8.91
C GLN A 52 10.17 3.69 10.22
N LEU A 53 11.29 3.07 10.60
CA LEU A 53 11.39 2.39 11.88
C LEU A 53 11.49 3.40 13.03
N ALA A 54 10.62 3.24 14.03
CA ALA A 54 10.51 4.13 15.19
C ALA A 54 11.68 4.06 16.16
N ASP A 55 12.38 2.91 16.21
CA ASP A 55 13.21 2.52 17.36
C ASP A 55 14.71 2.37 17.06
N ARG A 56 15.14 2.65 15.82
CA ARG A 56 16.57 2.64 15.48
C ARG A 56 17.11 4.07 15.38
N LYS A 57 18.24 4.31 16.06
CA LYS A 57 19.08 5.53 15.94
C LYS A 57 19.59 5.78 14.51
N ALA A 58 19.41 4.83 13.59
CA ALA A 58 19.72 4.95 12.17
C ALA A 58 18.41 5.10 11.37
N ARG A 59 18.35 6.10 10.48
CA ARG A 59 17.26 6.34 9.51
C ARG A 59 17.22 5.22 8.46
N GLU A 60 16.90 4.00 8.86
CA GLU A 60 16.61 2.91 7.94
C GLU A 60 15.16 3.03 7.49
N SER A 61 14.97 3.33 6.20
CA SER A 61 13.66 3.32 5.54
C SER A 61 13.32 1.89 5.15
N VAL A 62 12.12 1.44 5.49
CA VAL A 62 11.63 0.13 5.04
C VAL A 62 10.70 0.35 3.86
N TYR A 63 10.89 -0.44 2.82
CA TYR A 63 10.10 -0.39 1.59
C TYR A 63 9.37 -1.71 1.42
N PHE A 64 8.06 -1.62 1.14
CA PHE A 64 7.25 -2.78 0.83
C PHE A 64 6.50 -2.52 -0.48
N GLU A 65 6.66 -3.42 -1.44
CA GLU A 65 5.80 -3.47 -2.63
C GLU A 65 4.72 -4.51 -2.43
N THR A 66 3.49 -4.13 -2.73
CA THR A 66 2.34 -5.05 -2.70
C THR A 66 1.68 -5.11 -4.07
N VAL A 67 1.67 -6.30 -4.67
CA VAL A 67 0.90 -6.60 -5.89
C VAL A 67 -0.33 -7.39 -5.49
N VAL A 68 -1.51 -6.88 -5.88
CA VAL A 68 -2.78 -7.60 -5.74
C VAL A 68 -3.28 -7.98 -7.13
N ASP A 69 -3.29 -9.27 -7.42
CA ASP A 69 -3.79 -9.79 -8.69
C ASP A 69 -5.34 -9.98 -8.65
N PRO A 70 -6.00 -10.25 -9.80
CA PRO A 70 -7.44 -10.49 -9.84
C PRO A 70 -7.92 -11.72 -9.03
N THR A 71 -7.00 -12.57 -8.58
CA THR A 71 -7.29 -13.73 -7.72
C THR A 71 -7.26 -13.37 -6.23
N GLY A 72 -6.77 -12.17 -5.89
CA GLY A 72 -6.61 -11.70 -4.52
C GLY A 72 -5.28 -12.13 -3.89
N GLU A 73 -4.33 -12.64 -4.68
CA GLU A 73 -3.00 -13.00 -4.19
C GLU A 73 -2.19 -11.73 -3.90
N VAL A 74 -1.58 -11.68 -2.71
CA VAL A 74 -0.83 -10.54 -2.20
C VAL A 74 0.66 -10.91 -2.17
N GLN A 75 1.45 -10.33 -3.06
CA GLN A 75 2.91 -10.51 -3.06
C GLN A 75 3.58 -9.36 -2.31
N LEU A 76 4.41 -9.70 -1.31
CA LEU A 76 5.18 -8.74 -0.52
C LEU A 76 6.67 -8.86 -0.86
N ASN A 77 7.24 -7.82 -1.46
CA ASN A 77 8.69 -7.71 -1.69
C ASN A 77 9.29 -6.67 -0.73
N GLY A 78 10.45 -6.97 -0.13
CA GLY A 78 11.16 -6.12 0.83
C GLY A 78 12.67 -6.22 0.71
#